data_AF-A0A015NGF8-F1
#
_entry.id   AF-A0A015NGF8-F1
#
_cell.length_a   1.000
_cell.length_b   1.000
_cell.length_c   1.000
_cell.angle_alpha   90.00
_cell.angle_beta   90.00
_cell.angle_gamma   90.00
#
_symmetry.space_group_name_H-M   'P 1'
#
loop_
_entity.id
_entity.type
_entity.pdbx_description
1 polymer ?
#
loop_
_entity_poly.entity_id
_entity_poly.type
_entity_poly.pdbx_seq_one_letter_code
_entity_poly.pdbx_strand_id
1 'polypeptide(L)' 'MDLFTINLKLENNQYKNLKEFEKDIRLMFRNCYTYNDVKSKEYCSGEKLESIFNEKWNEKIILQDRQTRELRRTRE' A
#
# COMPACT_ATOMS: atom_id res chain seq x y z
N MET A 1 -6.55 -11.09 -4.52
CA MET A 1 -5.69 -10.46 -3.50
C MET A 1 -6.60 -9.71 -2.56
N ASP A 2 -6.40 -9.90 -1.27
CA ASP A 2 -7.26 -9.46 -0.17
C ASP A 2 -6.38 -9.22 1.08
N LEU A 3 -6.91 -8.50 2.07
CA LEU A 3 -6.14 -8.10 3.25
C LEU A 3 -5.63 -9.27 4.08
N PHE A 4 -6.37 -10.38 4.16
CA PHE A 4 -5.93 -11.55 4.94
C PHE A 4 -4.71 -12.18 4.28
N THR A 5 -4.76 -12.39 2.96
CA THR A 5 -3.63 -12.91 2.19
C THR A 5 -2.41 -11.99 2.29
N ILE A 6 -2.61 -10.67 2.16
CA ILE A 6 -1.52 -9.69 2.28
C ILE A 6 -0.88 -9.73 3.66
N ASN A 7 -1.70 -9.81 4.71
CA ASN A 7 -1.21 -9.92 6.09
C ASN A 7 -0.40 -11.20 6.29
N LEU A 8 -0.89 -12.35 5.80
CA LEU A 8 -0.16 -13.61 5.88
C LEU A 8 1.20 -13.55 5.17
N LYS A 9 1.25 -12.92 3.99
CA LYS A 9 2.52 -12.70 3.27
C LYS A 9 3.48 -11.80 4.04
N LEU A 10 2.95 -10.78 4.72
CA LEU A 10 3.75 -9.86 5.55
C LEU A 10 4.35 -10.56 6.76
N GLU A 11 3.53 -11.25 7.55
CA GLU A 11 3.95 -11.99 8.76
C GLU A 11 4.98 -13.09 8.42
N ASN A 12 4.84 -13.72 7.25
CA ASN A 12 5.76 -14.75 6.79
C ASN A 12 7.00 -14.20 6.05
N ASN A 13 7.27 -12.89 6.12
CA ASN A 13 8.41 -12.23 5.45
C ASN A 13 8.51 -12.53 3.94
N GLN A 14 7.37 -12.67 3.26
CA GLN A 14 7.31 -13.04 1.84
C GLN A 14 7.43 -11.84 0.88
N TYR A 15 7.54 -10.62 1.41
CA TYR A 15 7.82 -9.41 0.64
C TYR A 15 9.29 -9.04 0.70
N LYS A 16 9.96 -9.00 -0.45
CA LYS A 16 11.38 -8.63 -0.53
C LYS A 16 11.62 -7.14 -0.29
N ASN A 17 10.62 -6.32 -0.60
CA ASN A 17 10.66 -4.88 -0.45
C ASN A 17 9.24 -4.30 -0.39
N LEU A 18 9.16 -3.02 -0.01
CA LEU A 18 7.89 -2.29 0.13
C LEU A 18 7.09 -2.19 -1.18
N LYS A 19 7.73 -2.21 -2.35
CA LYS A 19 7.03 -2.13 -3.64
C LYS A 19 6.22 -3.38 -3.94
N GLU A 20 6.70 -4.56 -3.52
CA GLU A 20 5.94 -5.80 -3.67
C GLU A 20 4.69 -5.82 -2.79
N PHE A 21 4.80 -5.30 -1.56
CA PHE A 21 3.65 -5.10 -0.67
C PHE A 21 2.62 -4.12 -1.28
N GLU A 22 3.10 -2.96 -1.76
CA GLU A 22 2.23 -1.98 -2.43
C GLU A 22 1.50 -2.61 -3.62
N LYS A 23 2.21 -3.37 -4.46
CA LYS A 23 1.64 -4.00 -5.65
C LYS A 23 0.45 -4.90 -5.33
N ASP A 24 0.52 -5.67 -4.24
CA ASP A 24 -0.57 -6.54 -3.82
C ASP A 24 -1.78 -5.74 -3.29
N ILE A 25 -1.54 -4.67 -2.53
CA ILE A 25 -2.60 -3.75 -2.09
C ILE A 25 -3.29 -3.11 -3.31
N ARG A 26 -2.51 -2.63 -4.29
CA ARG A 26 -3.04 -2.05 -5.54
C ARG A 26 -3.85 -3.07 -6.34
N LEU A 27 -3.38 -4.32 -6.41
CA LEU A 27 -4.10 -5.39 -7.08
C LEU A 27 -5.45 -5.68 -6.41
N MET A 28 -5.52 -5.64 -5.07
CA MET A 28 -6.77 -5.77 -4.34
C MET A 28 -7.77 -4.67 -4.72
N PHE A 29 -7.35 -3.38 -4.75
CA PHE A 29 -8.23 -2.29 -5.19
C PHE A 29 -8.65 -2.44 -6.64
N ARG A 30 -7.72 -2.76 -7.56
CA ARG A 30 -8.05 -3.00 -8.97
C ARG A 30 -9.10 -4.10 -9.12
N ASN A 31 -8.96 -5.21 -8.39
CA ASN A 31 -9.95 -6.28 -8.40
C ASN A 31 -11.30 -5.79 -7.86
N CYS A 32 -11.31 -4.99 -6.78
CA CYS A 32 -12.53 -4.37 -6.27
C CYS A 32 -13.27 -3.61 -7.38
N TYR A 33 -12.58 -2.75 -8.12
CA TYR A 33 -13.19 -1.94 -9.18
C TYR A 33 -13.52 -2.73 -10.44
N THR A 34 -12.84 -3.86 -10.69
CA THR A 34 -13.09 -4.72 -11.85
C THR A 34 -14.37 -5.55 -11.66
N TYR A 35 -14.63 -6.02 -10.44
CA TYR A 35 -15.72 -6.96 -10.17
C TYR A 35 -17.00 -6.30 -9.62
N ASN A 36 -16.91 -5.08 -9.10
CA ASN A 36 -18.06 -4.38 -8.52
C ASN A 36 -18.52 -3.22 -9.41
N ASP A 37 -19.84 -2.98 -9.43
CA ASP A 37 -20.42 -1.81 -10.12
C ASP A 37 -19.96 -0.51 -9.45
N VAL A 38 -19.72 0.53 -10.24
CA VAL A 38 -19.26 1.85 -9.77
C VAL A 38 -20.22 2.47 -8.73
N LYS A 39 -21.50 2.11 -8.75
CA LYS A 39 -22.53 2.58 -7.80
C LYS A 39 -22.71 1.65 -6.60
N SER A 40 -21.98 0.54 -6.54
CA SER A 40 -22.09 -0.42 -5.45
C SER A 40 -21.42 0.11 -4.17
N LYS A 41 -21.88 -0.38 -3.02
CA LYS A 41 -21.30 -0.01 -1.73
C LYS A 41 -19.85 -0.47 -1.61
N GLU A 42 -19.53 -1.61 -2.21
CA GLU A 42 -18.21 -2.21 -2.24
C GLU A 42 -17.23 -1.33 -3.03
N TYR A 43 -17.64 -0.86 -4.21
CA TYR A 43 -16.82 0.06 -5.02
C TYR A 43 -16.52 1.36 -4.25
N CYS A 44 -17.56 2.03 -3.73
CA CYS A 44 -17.37 3.28 -2.96
C CYS A 44 -16.54 3.07 -1.69
N SER A 45 -16.64 1.90 -1.04
CA SER A 45 -15.81 1.57 0.12
C SER A 45 -14.35 1.33 -0.29
N GLY A 46 -14.13 0.71 -1.45
CA GLY A 46 -12.81 0.55 -2.07
C GLY A 46 -12.13 1.90 -2.30
N GLU A 47 -12.83 2.86 -2.89
CA GLU A 47 -12.29 4.21 -3.14
C GLU A 47 -11.87 4.92 -1.85
N LYS A 48 -12.73 4.87 -0.81
CA LYS A 48 -12.41 5.45 0.49
C LYS A 48 -11.19 4.80 1.13
N LEU A 49 -11.11 3.48 1.08
CA LEU A 49 -9.99 2.73 1.66
C LEU A 49 -8.69 3.00 0.89
N GLU A 50 -8.74 3.09 -0.44
CA GLU A 50 -7.58 3.45 -1.26
C GLU A 50 -7.08 4.87 -0.97
N SER A 51 -7.99 5.82 -0.75
CA SER A 51 -7.62 7.18 -0.35
C SER A 51 -6.85 7.20 0.98
N ILE A 52 -7.33 6.48 1.99
CA ILE A 52 -6.66 6.36 3.30
C ILE A 52 -5.30 5.67 3.15
N PHE A 53 -5.23 4.62 2.33
CA PHE A 53 -3.96 3.94 2.04
C PHE A 53 -2.95 4.92 1.41
N ASN A 54 -3.36 5.71 0.43
CA ASN A 54 -2.49 6.68 -0.25
C ASN A 54 -1.93 7.74 0.70
N GLU A 55 -2.76 8.28 1.59
CA GLU A 55 -2.35 9.25 2.60
C GLU A 55 -1.22 8.66 3.46
N LYS A 56 -1.45 7.47 4.04
CA LYS A 56 -0.48 6.81 4.93
C LYS A 56 0.77 6.33 4.19
N TRP A 57 0.63 5.87 2.96
CA TRP A 57 1.76 5.42 2.14
C TRP A 57 2.69 6.59 1.82
N ASN A 58 2.14 7.73 1.41
CA ASN A 58 2.93 8.91 1.06
C ASN A 58 3.64 9.52 2.28
N GLU A 59 2.97 9.61 3.43
CA GLU A 59 3.60 10.03 4.71
C GLU A 59 4.86 9.19 5.00
N LYS A 60 4.74 7.86 4.87
CA LYS A 60 5.84 6.93 5.16
C LYS A 60 7.00 7.04 4.18
N ILE A 61 6.72 7.21 2.89
CA ILE A 61 7.76 7.39 1.86
C ILE A 61 8.53 8.69 2.08
N ILE A 62 7.84 9.79 2.42
CA ILE A 62 8.47 11.07 2.72
C ILE A 62 9.41 10.94 3.93
N LEU A 63 8.97 10.24 4.99
CA LEU A 63 9.80 10.01 6.17
C LEU A 63 11.05 9.16 5.87
N GLN A 64 10.92 8.11 5.05
CA GLN A 64 12.06 7.27 4.66
C GLN A 64 13.09 8.02 3.82
N ASP A 65 12.64 8.86 2.88
CA ASP A 65 13.54 9.67 2.06
C ASP A 65 14.30 10.69 2.92
N ARG A 66 13.61 11.36 3.87
CA ARG A 66 14.27 12.27 4.82
C ARG A 66 15.35 11.57 5.64
N GLN A 67 15.05 10.42 6.24
CA GLN A 67 16.02 9.63 7.02
C GLN A 67 17.21 9.19 6.17
N THR A 68 16.96 8.77 4.92
CA THR A 68 18.02 8.35 3.99
C THR A 68 18.95 9.50 3.64
N ARG A 69 18.41 10.71 3.44
CA ARG A 69 19.19 11.92 3.16
C ARG A 69 20.01 12.36 4.38
N GLU A 70 19.43 12.34 5.57
CA GLU A 70 20.14 12.68 6.82
C GLU A 70 21.30 11.71 7.09
N LEU A 71 21.10 10.40 6.90
CA LEU A 71 22.15 9.39 7.02
C LEU A 71 23.30 9.55 6.01
N ARG A 72 23.03 10.08 4.82
CA ARG A 72 24.08 10.37 3.83
C ARG A 72 24.91 11.59 4.25
N ARG A 73 24.27 12.63 4.76
CA ARG A 73 24.93 13.86 5.23
C ARG A 73 25.83 13.68 6.44
N THR A 74 25.56 12.71 7.32
CA THR A 74 26.40 12.43 8.50
C THR A 74 27.56 11.48 8.21
N ARG A 75 27.61 10.89 7.01
CA ARG A 75 28.69 10.00 6.56
C ARG A 75 29.73 10.70 5.68
N GLU A 76 29.44 11.92 5.26
CA GLU A 76 30.37 12.87 4.61
C GLU A 76 31.05 13.73 5.68
#